data_AF-A0A671N3Z2-F1
#
_entry.id   AF-A0A671N3Z2-F1
#
_cell.length_a   1.000
_cell.length_b   1.000
_cell.length_c   1.000
_cell.angle_alpha   90.00
_cell.angle_beta   90.00
_cell.angle_gamma   90.00
#
_symmetry.space_group_name_H-M   'P 1'
#
loop_
_entity.id
_entity.type
_entity.pdbx_description
1 polymer ?
#
loop_
_entity_poly.entity_id
_entity_poly.type
_entity_poly.pdbx_seq_one_letter_code
_entity_poly.pdbx_strand_id
1 'polypeptide(L)'
;MELNVCCAHQEDRLDRMQTQLEDTKKAREDAYEKYVASRDHYKTEYENKLRDELEHIRTKTSHEIESLQRASKEMYERENRNLRETRDNAVIEKDRALNAERDAQAKYDQHLDQFRQLQLSSDSRVAELLNQVKLKKFELERSHMVQEETARNLSLCQIECEKHQKKMEVLTKEFYGLQTSSEKRITELQAQNSEKQARLETYERLEKELDDVTMQAAEMENEDEAERVLFSYGYGANIPTTAKRRLKQSVHLARRVLQLEKQNTLLRRDLERQMAHSSQISEELEAANQLLQQAQQPHSYLIETVRQRDTQIQTLKERLTRLEEEVSALRKEKITLLQVKNNMAADLERLLNHREVTVVICSSNLATNCWEVVAENTGIINIDELAH
;
A
#
# COMPACT_ATOMS: atom_id res chain seq x y z
N MET A 1 -181.58 -138.59 -78.73
CA MET A 1 -180.62 -138.46 -77.61
C MET A 1 -179.16 -138.44 -78.07
N GLU A 2 -178.83 -138.87 -79.30
CA GLU A 2 -177.44 -138.89 -79.82
C GLU A 2 -176.85 -137.51 -80.14
N LEU A 3 -177.67 -136.51 -80.48
CA LEU A 3 -177.23 -135.12 -80.74
C LEU A 3 -176.65 -134.41 -79.50
N ASN A 4 -177.15 -134.72 -78.29
CA ASN A 4 -176.63 -134.13 -77.04
C ASN A 4 -175.23 -134.67 -76.70
N VAL A 5 -174.92 -135.91 -77.09
CA VAL A 5 -173.59 -136.51 -76.87
C VAL A 5 -172.56 -135.90 -77.83
N CYS A 6 -172.93 -135.63 -79.09
CA CYS A 6 -172.06 -134.93 -80.04
C CYS A 6 -171.80 -133.47 -79.70
N CYS A 7 -172.80 -132.72 -79.20
CA CYS A 7 -172.58 -131.34 -78.73
C CYS A 7 -171.64 -131.32 -77.51
N ALA A 8 -171.86 -132.17 -76.51
CA ALA A 8 -170.99 -132.25 -75.34
C ALA A 8 -169.55 -132.61 -75.69
N HIS A 9 -169.33 -133.49 -76.68
CA HIS A 9 -167.97 -133.84 -77.12
C HIS A 9 -167.27 -132.72 -77.89
N GLN A 10 -168.03 -131.90 -78.63
CA GLN A 10 -167.49 -130.72 -79.31
C GLN A 10 -167.17 -129.60 -78.30
N GLU A 11 -168.01 -129.40 -77.29
CA GLU A 11 -167.79 -128.46 -76.18
C GLU A 11 -166.55 -128.85 -75.37
N ASP A 12 -166.43 -130.12 -74.95
CA ASP A 12 -165.22 -130.66 -74.28
C ASP A 12 -163.93 -130.42 -75.10
N ARG A 13 -164.03 -130.54 -76.43
CA ARG A 13 -162.89 -130.33 -77.33
C ARG A 13 -162.56 -128.84 -77.47
N LEU A 14 -163.57 -127.97 -77.45
CA LEU A 14 -163.40 -126.51 -77.50
C LEU A 14 -162.82 -126.00 -76.19
N ASP A 15 -163.29 -126.48 -75.05
CA ASP A 15 -162.75 -126.19 -73.71
C ASP A 15 -161.29 -126.63 -73.62
N ARG A 16 -160.94 -127.85 -74.05
CA ARG A 16 -159.54 -128.31 -74.08
C ARG A 16 -158.66 -127.43 -74.98
N MET A 17 -159.17 -127.01 -76.13
CA MET A 17 -158.43 -126.11 -77.03
C MET A 17 -158.30 -124.69 -76.44
N GLN A 18 -159.30 -124.21 -75.71
CA GLN A 18 -159.22 -122.96 -74.95
C GLN A 18 -158.21 -123.07 -73.81
N THR A 19 -158.20 -124.16 -73.05
CA THR A 19 -157.20 -124.40 -72.00
C THR A 19 -155.79 -124.45 -72.60
N GLN A 20 -155.59 -125.15 -73.72
CA GLN A 20 -154.30 -125.17 -74.42
C GLN A 20 -153.88 -123.79 -74.95
N LEU A 21 -154.83 -122.99 -75.44
CA LEU A 21 -154.57 -121.61 -75.88
C LEU A 21 -154.20 -120.72 -74.69
N GLU A 22 -154.84 -120.88 -73.55
CA GLU A 22 -154.53 -120.16 -72.31
C GLU A 22 -153.18 -120.58 -71.74
N ASP A 23 -152.88 -121.89 -71.70
CA ASP A 23 -151.58 -122.41 -71.26
C ASP A 23 -150.44 -121.96 -72.16
N THR A 24 -150.66 -121.91 -73.48
CA THR A 24 -149.65 -121.41 -74.43
C THR A 24 -149.46 -119.89 -74.34
N LYS A 25 -150.52 -119.12 -74.12
CA LYS A 25 -150.43 -117.68 -73.84
C LYS A 25 -149.68 -117.42 -72.54
N LYS A 26 -149.99 -118.18 -71.49
CA LYS A 26 -149.34 -118.11 -70.19
C LYS A 26 -147.87 -118.51 -70.28
N ALA A 27 -147.54 -119.60 -70.98
CA ALA A 27 -146.15 -119.99 -71.22
C ALA A 27 -145.36 -118.93 -72.01
N ARG A 28 -146.00 -118.25 -72.98
CA ARG A 28 -145.40 -117.14 -73.72
C ARG A 28 -145.19 -115.92 -72.82
N GLU A 29 -146.17 -115.58 -71.98
CA GLU A 29 -146.07 -114.49 -71.00
C GLU A 29 -144.96 -114.79 -69.99
N ASP A 30 -144.91 -115.99 -69.42
CA ASP A 30 -143.84 -116.44 -68.53
C ASP A 30 -142.45 -116.39 -69.21
N ALA A 31 -142.36 -116.75 -70.50
CA ALA A 31 -141.13 -116.67 -71.26
C ALA A 31 -140.72 -115.20 -71.53
N TYR A 32 -141.68 -114.33 -71.81
CA TYR A 32 -141.44 -112.90 -72.00
C TYR A 32 -141.04 -112.21 -70.69
N GLU A 33 -141.70 -112.53 -69.57
CA GLU A 33 -141.33 -112.07 -68.24
C GLU A 33 -139.92 -112.51 -67.86
N LYS A 34 -139.55 -113.77 -68.12
CA LYS A 34 -138.17 -114.26 -67.91
C LYS A 34 -137.16 -113.51 -68.78
N TYR A 35 -137.49 -113.24 -70.04
CA TYR A 35 -136.63 -112.47 -70.93
C TYR A 35 -136.45 -111.02 -70.45
N VAL A 36 -137.54 -110.34 -70.08
CA VAL A 36 -137.53 -108.98 -69.55
C VAL A 36 -136.74 -108.93 -68.24
N ALA A 37 -137.00 -109.85 -67.31
CA ALA A 37 -136.27 -109.95 -66.05
C ALA A 37 -134.77 -110.20 -66.26
N SER A 38 -134.39 -111.08 -67.18
CA SER A 38 -132.99 -111.32 -67.52
C SER A 38 -132.33 -110.12 -68.18
N ARG A 39 -133.01 -109.45 -69.12
CA ARG A 39 -132.52 -108.22 -69.76
C ARG A 39 -132.31 -107.11 -68.73
N ASP A 40 -133.28 -106.91 -67.85
CA ASP A 40 -133.23 -105.86 -66.82
C ASP A 40 -132.17 -106.19 -65.75
N HIS A 41 -131.99 -107.48 -65.42
CA HIS A 41 -130.90 -107.94 -64.57
C HIS A 41 -129.53 -107.63 -65.19
N TYR A 42 -129.27 -108.03 -66.44
CA TYR A 42 -128.01 -107.73 -67.12
C TYR A 42 -127.77 -106.23 -67.27
N LYS A 43 -128.81 -105.46 -67.65
CA LYS A 43 -128.71 -103.99 -67.72
C LYS A 43 -128.31 -103.40 -66.37
N THR A 44 -128.95 -103.82 -65.28
CA THR A 44 -128.64 -103.37 -63.92
C THR A 44 -127.22 -103.75 -63.51
N GLU A 45 -126.77 -104.97 -63.84
CA GLU A 45 -125.39 -105.40 -63.57
C GLU A 45 -124.37 -104.57 -64.35
N TYR A 46 -124.61 -104.28 -65.63
CA TYR A 46 -123.73 -103.42 -66.42
C TYR A 46 -123.73 -101.98 -65.91
N GLU A 47 -124.88 -101.42 -65.56
CA GLU A 47 -124.98 -100.08 -64.96
C GLU A 47 -124.29 -100.00 -63.60
N ASN A 48 -124.40 -101.04 -62.78
CA ASN A 48 -123.70 -101.12 -61.49
C ASN A 48 -122.18 -101.24 -61.69
N LYS A 49 -121.71 -102.12 -62.58
CA LYS A 49 -120.28 -102.23 -62.92
C LYS A 49 -119.73 -100.89 -63.43
N LEU A 50 -120.45 -100.24 -64.34
CA LEU A 50 -120.04 -98.93 -64.85
C LEU A 50 -120.02 -97.87 -63.74
N ARG A 51 -121.00 -97.89 -62.83
CA ARG A 51 -121.04 -96.98 -61.68
C ARG A 51 -119.87 -97.23 -60.73
N ASP A 52 -119.55 -98.49 -60.45
CA ASP A 52 -118.44 -98.90 -59.59
C ASP A 52 -117.09 -98.51 -60.22
N GLU A 53 -116.92 -98.71 -61.53
CA GLU A 53 -115.72 -98.29 -62.26
C GLU A 53 -115.55 -96.76 -62.25
N LEU A 54 -116.63 -96.00 -62.47
CA LEU A 54 -116.60 -94.54 -62.40
C LEU A 54 -116.27 -94.04 -60.98
N GLU A 55 -116.84 -94.65 -59.95
CA GLU A 55 -116.53 -94.29 -58.56
C GLU A 55 -115.10 -94.71 -58.17
N HIS A 56 -114.61 -95.84 -58.68
CA HIS A 56 -113.22 -96.25 -58.50
C HIS A 56 -112.25 -95.24 -59.16
N ILE A 57 -112.53 -94.82 -60.40
CA ILE A 57 -111.73 -93.79 -61.08
C ILE A 57 -111.77 -92.47 -60.30
N ARG A 58 -112.96 -92.05 -59.84
CA ARG A 58 -113.12 -90.81 -59.09
C ARG A 58 -112.35 -90.83 -57.78
N THR A 59 -112.48 -91.89 -56.98
CA THR A 59 -111.78 -92.03 -55.69
C THR A 59 -110.27 -92.10 -55.87
N LYS A 60 -109.79 -92.87 -56.86
CA LYS A 60 -108.36 -92.93 -57.21
C LYS A 60 -107.82 -91.56 -57.65
N THR A 61 -108.54 -90.87 -58.53
CA THR A 61 -108.15 -89.53 -59.01
C THR A 61 -108.12 -88.51 -57.87
N SER A 62 -109.13 -88.51 -56.99
CA SER A 62 -109.14 -87.64 -55.80
C SER A 62 -107.95 -87.95 -54.87
N HIS A 63 -107.65 -89.22 -54.65
CA HIS A 63 -106.50 -89.62 -53.83
C HIS A 63 -105.17 -89.21 -54.45
N GLU A 64 -105.01 -89.34 -55.78
CA GLU A 64 -103.85 -88.87 -56.51
C GLU A 64 -103.71 -87.34 -56.42
N ILE A 65 -104.81 -86.59 -56.57
CA ILE A 65 -104.81 -85.13 -56.41
C ILE A 65 -104.38 -84.74 -54.99
N GLU A 66 -104.94 -85.36 -53.95
CA GLU A 66 -104.57 -85.08 -52.56
C GLU A 66 -103.12 -85.46 -52.26
N SER A 67 -102.63 -86.56 -52.84
CA SER A 67 -101.24 -86.99 -52.73
C SER A 67 -100.29 -85.98 -53.38
N LEU A 68 -100.61 -85.52 -54.60
CA LEU A 68 -99.83 -84.50 -55.31
C LEU A 68 -99.84 -83.16 -54.56
N GLN A 69 -100.99 -82.74 -54.04
CA GLN A 69 -101.09 -81.51 -53.24
C GLN A 69 -100.24 -81.60 -51.96
N ARG A 70 -100.29 -82.73 -51.24
CA ARG A 70 -99.44 -82.96 -50.05
C ARG A 70 -97.97 -82.97 -50.41
N ALA A 71 -97.57 -83.71 -51.45
CA ALA A 71 -96.17 -83.78 -51.89
C ALA A 71 -95.63 -82.41 -52.31
N SER A 72 -96.43 -81.63 -53.05
CA SER A 72 -96.09 -80.26 -53.46
C SER A 72 -95.94 -79.34 -52.25
N LYS A 73 -96.89 -79.37 -51.30
CA LYS A 73 -96.80 -78.60 -50.05
C LYS A 73 -95.56 -78.95 -49.23
N GLU A 74 -95.27 -80.24 -49.04
CA GLU A 74 -94.08 -80.70 -48.32
C GLU A 74 -92.78 -80.25 -49.01
N MET A 75 -92.74 -80.29 -50.35
CA MET A 75 -91.60 -79.81 -51.13
C MET A 75 -91.37 -78.31 -50.87
N TYR A 76 -92.42 -77.49 -50.96
CA TYR A 76 -92.33 -76.05 -50.68
C TYR A 76 -91.95 -75.76 -49.22
N GLU A 77 -92.44 -76.54 -48.26
CA GLU A 77 -92.09 -76.36 -46.85
C GLU A 77 -90.63 -76.77 -46.55
N ARG A 78 -90.12 -77.82 -47.22
CA ARG A 78 -88.70 -78.19 -47.15
C ARG A 78 -87.83 -77.11 -47.78
N GLU A 79 -88.19 -76.62 -48.96
CA GLU A 79 -87.45 -75.57 -49.65
C GLU A 79 -87.43 -74.27 -48.82
N ASN A 80 -88.58 -73.85 -48.27
CA ASN A 80 -88.64 -72.68 -47.39
C ASN A 80 -87.78 -72.83 -46.12
N ARG A 81 -87.71 -74.03 -45.54
CA ARG A 81 -86.80 -74.29 -44.40
C ARG A 81 -85.34 -74.19 -44.82
N ASN A 82 -84.97 -74.82 -45.94
CA ASN A 82 -83.61 -74.76 -46.48
C ASN A 82 -83.19 -73.32 -46.80
N LEU A 83 -84.08 -72.51 -47.38
CA LEU A 83 -83.83 -71.10 -47.68
C LEU A 83 -83.65 -70.24 -46.41
N ARG A 84 -84.39 -70.54 -45.33
CA ARG A 84 -84.21 -69.86 -44.05
C ARG A 84 -82.89 -70.24 -43.39
N GLU A 85 -82.56 -71.52 -43.35
CA GLU A 85 -81.30 -72.01 -42.79
C GLU A 85 -80.08 -71.45 -43.55
N THR A 86 -80.12 -71.45 -44.89
CA THR A 86 -79.05 -70.87 -45.71
C THR A 86 -78.92 -69.36 -45.50
N ARG A 87 -80.04 -68.62 -45.40
CA ARG A 87 -80.02 -67.20 -45.04
C ARG A 87 -79.42 -66.99 -43.65
N ASP A 88 -79.83 -67.74 -42.65
CA ASP A 88 -79.37 -67.56 -41.27
C ASP A 88 -77.87 -67.89 -41.16
N ASN A 89 -77.40 -68.93 -41.85
CA ASN A 89 -75.97 -69.23 -41.98
C ASN A 89 -75.20 -68.09 -42.67
N ALA A 90 -75.75 -67.51 -43.74
CA ALA A 90 -75.13 -66.38 -44.42
C ALA A 90 -75.06 -65.12 -43.53
N VAL A 91 -76.06 -64.88 -42.68
CA VAL A 91 -76.04 -63.78 -41.70
C VAL A 91 -74.95 -63.99 -40.66
N ILE A 92 -74.84 -65.20 -40.10
CA ILE A 92 -73.79 -65.54 -39.12
C ILE A 92 -72.40 -65.34 -39.74
N GLU A 93 -72.20 -65.79 -40.97
CA GLU A 93 -70.90 -65.64 -41.64
C GLU A 93 -70.57 -64.18 -41.97
N LYS A 94 -71.59 -63.39 -42.37
CA LYS A 94 -71.44 -61.94 -42.52
C LYS A 94 -71.02 -61.29 -41.20
N ASP A 95 -71.65 -61.63 -40.08
CA ASP A 95 -71.33 -61.04 -38.78
C ASP A 95 -69.91 -61.43 -38.32
N ARG A 96 -69.48 -62.66 -38.59
CA ARG A 96 -68.08 -63.08 -38.36
C ARG A 96 -67.10 -62.27 -39.20
N ALA A 97 -67.39 -62.07 -40.49
CA ALA A 97 -66.56 -61.28 -41.39
C ALA A 97 -66.47 -59.81 -40.94
N LEU A 98 -67.60 -59.21 -40.52
CA LEU A 98 -67.63 -57.84 -40.00
C LEU A 98 -66.83 -57.68 -38.70
N ASN A 99 -66.89 -58.67 -37.81
CA ASN A 99 -66.08 -58.62 -36.58
C ASN A 99 -64.58 -58.76 -36.90
N ALA A 100 -64.21 -59.65 -37.82
CA ALA A 100 -62.83 -59.78 -38.27
C ALA A 100 -62.30 -58.50 -38.95
N GLU A 101 -63.14 -57.82 -39.74
CA GLU A 101 -62.82 -56.52 -40.34
C GLU A 101 -62.58 -55.45 -39.26
N ARG A 102 -63.48 -55.34 -38.28
CA ARG A 102 -63.33 -54.39 -37.16
C ARG A 102 -62.05 -54.64 -36.37
N ASP A 103 -61.73 -55.89 -36.08
CA ASP A 103 -60.50 -56.25 -35.37
C ASP A 103 -59.25 -55.92 -36.20
N ALA A 104 -59.28 -56.14 -37.52
CA ALA A 104 -58.19 -55.78 -38.41
C ALA A 104 -58.02 -54.25 -38.50
N GLN A 105 -59.12 -53.50 -38.57
CA GLN A 105 -59.10 -52.04 -38.58
C GLN A 105 -58.54 -51.47 -37.26
N ALA A 106 -58.96 -52.01 -36.12
CA ALA A 106 -58.44 -51.59 -34.81
C ALA A 106 -56.93 -51.82 -34.69
N LYS A 107 -56.43 -52.95 -35.21
CA LYS A 107 -54.97 -53.22 -35.26
C LYS A 107 -54.25 -52.27 -36.21
N TYR A 108 -54.84 -51.97 -37.35
CA TYR A 108 -54.28 -51.00 -38.29
C TYR A 108 -54.16 -49.60 -37.66
N ASP A 109 -55.21 -49.13 -37.00
CA ASP A 109 -55.22 -47.84 -36.31
C ASP A 109 -54.17 -47.80 -35.19
N GLN A 110 -54.05 -48.88 -34.41
CA GLN A 110 -53.00 -49.01 -33.39
C GLN A 110 -51.59 -48.92 -33.98
N HIS A 111 -51.31 -49.62 -35.08
CA HIS A 111 -50.00 -49.58 -35.73
C HIS A 111 -49.70 -48.20 -36.33
N LEU A 112 -50.73 -47.53 -36.84
CA LEU A 112 -50.61 -46.18 -37.40
C LEU A 112 -50.29 -45.15 -36.32
N ASP A 113 -50.89 -45.27 -35.13
CA ASP A 113 -50.55 -44.44 -33.98
C ASP A 113 -49.13 -44.72 -33.46
N GLN A 114 -48.72 -45.98 -33.38
CA GLN A 114 -47.34 -46.36 -33.02
C GLN A 114 -46.33 -45.78 -34.01
N PHE A 115 -46.62 -45.86 -35.32
CA PHE A 115 -45.77 -45.30 -36.36
C PHE A 115 -45.63 -43.78 -36.21
N ARG A 116 -46.73 -43.06 -35.97
CA ARG A 116 -46.71 -41.61 -35.74
C ARG A 116 -45.89 -41.22 -34.51
N GLN A 117 -46.02 -41.96 -33.40
CA GLN A 117 -45.22 -41.73 -32.19
C GLN A 117 -43.73 -41.96 -32.43
N LEU A 118 -43.39 -43.05 -33.12
CA LEU A 118 -42.00 -43.34 -33.51
C LEU A 118 -41.44 -42.27 -34.45
N GLN A 119 -42.24 -41.80 -35.41
CA GLN A 119 -41.84 -40.72 -36.31
C GLN A 119 -41.55 -39.44 -35.54
N LEU A 120 -42.47 -39.00 -34.66
CA LEU A 120 -42.29 -37.79 -33.86
C LEU A 120 -41.05 -37.87 -32.94
N SER A 121 -40.83 -39.02 -32.30
CA SER A 121 -39.65 -39.22 -31.43
C SER A 121 -38.34 -39.31 -32.22
N SER A 122 -38.37 -39.86 -33.43
CA SER A 122 -37.22 -39.84 -34.33
C SER A 122 -36.91 -38.42 -34.81
N ASP A 123 -37.92 -37.66 -35.24
CA ASP A 123 -37.76 -36.29 -35.72
C ASP A 123 -37.23 -35.36 -34.62
N SER A 124 -37.73 -35.51 -33.38
CA SER A 124 -37.19 -34.76 -32.24
C SER A 124 -35.73 -35.13 -31.97
N ARG A 125 -35.38 -36.43 -32.03
CA ARG A 125 -33.99 -36.88 -31.83
C ARG A 125 -33.06 -36.38 -32.92
N VAL A 126 -33.50 -36.36 -34.17
CA VAL A 126 -32.73 -35.81 -35.29
C VAL A 126 -32.50 -34.31 -35.09
N ALA A 127 -33.52 -33.55 -34.69
CA ALA A 127 -33.39 -32.12 -34.40
C ALA A 127 -32.41 -31.84 -33.25
N GLU A 128 -32.47 -32.63 -32.17
CA GLU A 128 -31.51 -32.55 -31.07
C GLU A 128 -30.07 -32.80 -31.53
N LEU A 129 -29.83 -33.89 -32.26
CA LEU A 129 -28.50 -34.25 -32.76
C LEU A 129 -27.96 -33.19 -33.74
N LEU A 130 -28.80 -32.66 -34.63
CA LEU A 130 -28.41 -31.56 -35.52
C LEU A 130 -27.99 -30.31 -34.73
N ASN A 131 -28.72 -29.96 -33.68
CA ASN A 131 -28.36 -28.83 -32.81
C ASN A 131 -27.05 -29.09 -32.06
N GLN A 132 -26.83 -30.30 -31.54
CA GLN A 132 -25.57 -30.68 -30.90
C GLN A 132 -24.38 -30.59 -31.85
N VAL A 133 -24.53 -31.08 -33.10
CA VAL A 133 -23.49 -31.00 -34.12
C VAL A 133 -23.15 -29.55 -34.46
N LYS A 134 -24.16 -28.67 -34.60
CA LYS A 134 -23.94 -27.23 -34.83
C LYS A 134 -23.16 -26.58 -33.68
N LEU A 135 -23.55 -26.86 -32.43
CA LEU A 135 -22.84 -26.35 -31.26
C LEU A 135 -21.38 -26.83 -31.23
N LYS A 136 -21.15 -28.12 -31.47
CA LYS A 136 -19.79 -28.69 -31.52
C LYS A 136 -18.95 -28.10 -32.64
N LYS A 137 -19.56 -27.79 -33.78
CA LYS A 137 -18.88 -27.09 -34.89
C LYS A 137 -18.41 -25.69 -34.46
N PHE A 138 -19.26 -24.90 -33.81
CA PHE A 138 -18.87 -23.57 -33.31
C PHE A 138 -17.80 -23.64 -32.21
N GLU A 139 -17.87 -24.63 -31.32
CA GLU A 139 -16.84 -24.87 -30.30
C GLU A 139 -15.49 -25.22 -30.94
N LEU A 140 -15.50 -26.06 -31.98
CA LEU A 140 -14.31 -26.43 -32.74
C LEU A 140 -13.70 -25.21 -33.46
N GLU A 141 -14.51 -24.43 -34.17
CA GLU A 141 -14.06 -23.21 -34.86
C GLU A 141 -13.44 -22.20 -33.89
N ARG A 142 -14.06 -22.00 -32.73
CA ARG A 142 -13.52 -21.14 -31.66
C ARG A 142 -12.18 -21.67 -31.14
N SER A 143 -12.11 -22.97 -30.84
CA SER A 143 -10.88 -23.60 -30.34
C SER A 143 -9.75 -23.52 -31.37
N HIS A 144 -10.07 -23.70 -32.65
CA HIS A 144 -9.11 -23.61 -33.75
C HIS A 144 -8.55 -22.20 -33.87
N MET A 145 -9.40 -21.17 -33.82
CA MET A 145 -8.95 -19.77 -33.87
C MET A 145 -7.97 -19.43 -32.73
N VAL A 146 -8.26 -19.87 -31.50
CA VAL A 146 -7.36 -19.67 -30.34
C VAL A 146 -6.06 -20.45 -30.51
N GLN A 147 -6.12 -21.68 -31.04
CA GLN A 147 -4.91 -22.46 -31.33
C GLN A 147 -4.02 -21.76 -32.36
N GLU A 148 -4.59 -21.23 -33.43
CA GLU A 148 -3.82 -20.49 -34.44
C GLU A 148 -3.19 -19.22 -33.86
N GLU A 149 -3.93 -18.45 -33.07
CA GLU A 149 -3.40 -17.25 -32.42
C GLU A 149 -2.25 -17.58 -31.45
N THR A 150 -2.42 -18.60 -30.63
CA THR A 150 -1.37 -19.05 -29.69
C THR A 150 -0.14 -19.57 -30.42
N ALA A 151 -0.30 -20.29 -31.53
CA ALA A 151 0.81 -20.73 -32.36
C ALA A 151 1.57 -19.56 -33.01
N ARG A 152 0.86 -18.53 -33.50
CA ARG A 152 1.49 -17.30 -34.03
C ARG A 152 2.27 -16.57 -32.93
N ASN A 153 1.67 -16.39 -31.75
CA ASN A 153 2.32 -15.73 -30.61
C ASN A 153 3.57 -16.49 -30.17
N LEU A 154 3.52 -17.83 -30.12
CA LEU A 154 4.68 -18.65 -29.79
C LEU A 154 5.82 -18.46 -30.80
N SER A 155 5.51 -18.45 -32.10
CA SER A 155 6.49 -18.21 -33.15
C SER A 155 7.15 -16.83 -33.03
N LEU A 156 6.37 -15.78 -32.72
CA LEU A 156 6.92 -14.44 -32.47
C LEU A 156 7.86 -14.42 -31.25
N CYS A 157 7.44 -15.01 -30.13
CA CYS A 157 8.29 -15.12 -28.93
C CYS A 157 9.59 -15.89 -29.22
N GLN A 158 9.55 -16.95 -30.03
CA GLN A 158 10.74 -17.70 -30.43
C GLN A 158 11.73 -16.82 -31.22
N ILE A 159 11.22 -16.05 -32.20
CA ILE A 159 12.05 -15.12 -32.98
C ILE A 159 12.66 -14.04 -32.07
N GLU A 160 11.90 -13.51 -31.11
CA GLU A 160 12.42 -12.54 -30.13
C GLU A 160 13.51 -13.13 -29.24
N CYS A 161 13.31 -14.36 -28.74
CA CYS A 161 14.34 -15.09 -27.98
C CYS A 161 15.62 -15.28 -28.80
N GLU A 162 15.53 -15.68 -30.07
CA GLU A 162 16.69 -15.82 -30.95
C GLU A 162 17.40 -14.49 -31.18
N LYS A 163 16.65 -13.40 -31.35
CA LYS A 163 17.20 -12.04 -31.48
C LYS A 163 17.96 -11.63 -30.22
N HIS A 164 17.39 -11.86 -29.04
CA HIS A 164 18.04 -11.57 -27.76
C HIS A 164 19.29 -12.41 -27.54
N GLN A 165 19.25 -13.69 -27.90
CA GLN A 165 20.39 -14.60 -27.85
C GLN A 165 21.54 -14.08 -28.73
N LYS A 166 21.27 -13.73 -29.99
CA LYS A 166 22.28 -13.15 -30.90
C LYS A 166 22.85 -11.83 -30.37
N LYS A 167 22.00 -10.96 -29.79
CA LYS A 167 22.46 -9.70 -29.19
C LYS A 167 23.41 -9.95 -28.01
N MET A 168 23.08 -10.93 -27.16
CA MET A 168 23.94 -11.32 -26.05
C MET A 168 25.30 -11.81 -26.55
N GLU A 169 25.33 -12.68 -27.56
CA GLU A 169 26.58 -13.18 -28.15
C GLU A 169 27.50 -12.07 -28.66
N VAL A 170 26.93 -11.05 -29.33
CA VAL A 170 27.71 -9.88 -29.81
C VAL A 170 28.24 -9.07 -28.64
N LEU A 171 27.39 -8.72 -27.66
CA LEU A 171 27.81 -7.96 -26.49
C LEU A 171 28.87 -8.68 -25.66
N THR A 172 28.76 -10.00 -25.52
CA THR A 172 29.77 -10.83 -24.86
C THR A 172 31.11 -10.76 -25.60
N LYS A 173 31.12 -10.83 -26.94
CA LYS A 173 32.34 -10.68 -27.74
C LYS A 173 32.97 -9.29 -27.58
N GLU A 174 32.16 -8.23 -27.63
CA GLU A 174 32.63 -6.85 -27.43
C GLU A 174 33.20 -6.64 -26.03
N PHE A 175 32.53 -7.17 -25.00
CA PHE A 175 33.00 -7.11 -23.62
C PHE A 175 34.38 -7.76 -23.47
N TYR A 176 34.56 -8.99 -23.96
CA TYR A 176 35.86 -9.66 -23.90
C TYR A 176 36.94 -8.93 -24.72
N GLY A 177 36.58 -8.37 -25.88
CA GLY A 177 37.48 -7.55 -26.67
C GLY A 177 37.95 -6.30 -25.91
N LEU A 178 37.02 -5.58 -25.28
CA LEU A 178 37.32 -4.41 -24.47
C LEU A 178 38.16 -4.77 -23.25
N GLN A 179 37.80 -5.84 -22.54
CA GLN A 179 38.55 -6.35 -21.39
C GLN A 179 40.00 -6.64 -21.78
N THR A 180 40.23 -7.38 -22.86
CA THR A 180 41.58 -7.69 -23.35
C THR A 180 42.35 -6.43 -23.73
N SER A 181 41.69 -5.46 -24.38
CA SER A 181 42.34 -4.19 -24.74
C SER A 181 42.73 -3.36 -23.52
N SER A 182 41.89 -3.35 -22.48
CA SER A 182 42.13 -2.67 -21.21
C SER A 182 43.27 -3.32 -20.44
N GLU A 183 43.28 -4.65 -20.33
CA GLU A 183 44.36 -5.42 -19.70
C GLU A 183 45.71 -5.18 -20.40
N LYS A 184 45.72 -5.15 -21.76
CA LYS A 184 46.90 -4.75 -22.53
C LYS A 184 47.36 -3.33 -22.18
N ARG A 185 46.44 -2.37 -22.08
CA ARG A 185 46.80 -0.99 -21.74
C ARG A 185 47.33 -0.86 -20.31
N ILE A 186 46.75 -1.59 -19.35
CA ILE A 186 47.20 -1.64 -17.96
C ILE A 186 48.64 -2.18 -17.90
N THR A 187 48.90 -3.31 -18.58
CA THR A 187 50.24 -3.92 -18.60
C THR A 187 51.27 -3.01 -19.27
N GLU A 188 50.94 -2.33 -20.37
CA GLU A 188 51.79 -1.31 -21.00
C GLU A 188 52.12 -0.16 -20.04
N LEU A 189 51.12 0.39 -19.35
CA LEU A 189 51.32 1.50 -18.41
C LEU A 189 52.13 1.05 -17.18
N GLN A 190 51.90 -0.15 -16.67
CA GLN A 190 52.68 -0.73 -15.58
C GLN A 190 54.15 -0.90 -15.99
N ALA A 191 54.41 -1.40 -17.20
CA ALA A 191 55.76 -1.50 -17.74
C ALA A 191 56.45 -0.13 -17.86
N GLN A 192 55.76 0.87 -18.43
CA GLN A 192 56.28 2.23 -18.50
C GLN A 192 56.57 2.82 -17.12
N ASN A 193 55.68 2.61 -16.16
CA ASN A 193 55.85 3.13 -14.81
C ASN A 193 57.06 2.47 -14.11
N SER A 194 57.22 1.14 -14.27
CA SER A 194 58.38 0.42 -13.75
C SER A 194 59.69 0.91 -14.36
N GLU A 195 59.71 1.23 -15.66
CA GLU A 195 60.89 1.79 -16.33
C GLU A 195 61.22 3.20 -15.82
N LYS A 196 60.20 4.05 -15.66
CA LYS A 196 60.38 5.40 -15.11
C LYS A 196 60.85 5.36 -13.65
N GLN A 197 60.30 4.46 -12.85
CA GLN A 197 60.71 4.23 -11.47
C GLN A 197 62.18 3.80 -11.40
N ALA A 198 62.59 2.82 -12.21
CA ALA A 198 63.98 2.38 -12.27
C ALA A 198 64.93 3.52 -12.71
N ARG A 199 64.52 4.35 -13.69
CA ARG A 199 65.30 5.54 -14.08
C ARG A 199 65.41 6.56 -12.93
N LEU A 200 64.31 6.82 -12.22
CA LEU A 200 64.32 7.73 -11.08
C LEU A 200 65.26 7.22 -9.98
N GLU A 201 65.19 5.94 -9.63
CA GLU A 201 66.09 5.32 -8.66
C GLU A 201 67.57 5.44 -9.06
N THR A 202 67.89 5.35 -10.36
CA THR A 202 69.26 5.61 -10.82
C THR A 202 69.67 7.08 -10.65
N TYR A 203 68.78 8.04 -10.94
CA TYR A 203 69.05 9.46 -10.72
C TYR A 203 69.20 9.80 -9.24
N GLU A 204 68.31 9.30 -8.37
CA GLU A 204 68.38 9.51 -6.92
C GLU A 204 69.66 8.92 -6.32
N ARG A 205 70.13 7.76 -6.82
CA ARG A 205 71.41 7.19 -6.39
C ARG A 205 72.58 8.07 -6.82
N LEU A 206 72.58 8.54 -8.07
CA LEU A 206 73.61 9.46 -8.57
C LEU A 206 73.59 10.78 -7.80
N GLU A 207 72.43 11.32 -7.45
CA GLU A 207 72.30 12.53 -6.64
C GLU A 207 72.89 12.34 -5.24
N LYS A 208 72.59 11.21 -4.56
CA LYS A 208 73.20 10.88 -3.27
C LYS A 208 74.73 10.76 -3.36
N GLU A 209 75.24 10.09 -4.39
CA GLU A 209 76.68 9.99 -4.63
C GLU A 209 77.31 11.38 -4.86
N LEU A 210 76.63 12.28 -5.58
CA LEU A 210 77.10 13.65 -5.80
C LEU A 210 77.05 14.51 -4.53
N ASP A 211 76.03 14.36 -3.70
CA ASP A 211 75.92 15.04 -2.41
C ASP A 211 77.04 14.61 -1.46
N ASP A 212 77.32 13.30 -1.37
CA ASP A 212 78.42 12.76 -0.57
C ASP A 212 79.79 13.32 -1.02
N VAL A 213 80.04 13.37 -2.33
CA VAL A 213 81.27 13.96 -2.89
C VAL A 213 81.36 15.45 -2.61
N THR A 214 80.23 16.17 -2.69
CA THR A 214 80.16 17.61 -2.39
C THR A 214 80.48 17.87 -0.92
N MET A 215 79.93 17.06 -0.01
CA MET A 215 80.21 17.13 1.42
C MET A 215 81.68 16.84 1.73
N GLN A 216 82.23 15.74 1.20
CA GLN A 216 83.66 15.41 1.36
C GLN A 216 84.58 16.54 0.86
N ALA A 217 84.29 17.10 -0.32
CA ALA A 217 85.06 18.21 -0.87
C ALA A 217 84.88 19.52 -0.05
N ALA A 218 83.73 19.71 0.60
CA ALA A 218 83.47 20.87 1.44
C ALA A 218 84.14 20.79 2.82
N GLU A 219 84.36 19.59 3.35
CA GLU A 219 85.06 19.37 4.63
C GLU A 219 86.57 19.56 4.53
N MET A 220 87.16 19.38 3.35
CA MET A 220 88.59 19.59 3.11
C MET A 220 89.00 21.06 3.28
N GLU A 221 90.05 21.33 4.04
CA GLU A 221 90.54 22.70 4.29
C GLU A 221 91.31 23.28 3.09
N ASN A 222 91.99 22.43 2.31
CA ASN A 222 92.78 22.84 1.16
C ASN A 222 91.94 22.79 -0.15
N GLU A 223 91.94 23.88 -0.93
CA GLU A 223 91.20 23.98 -2.19
C GLU A 223 91.74 23.01 -3.26
N ASP A 224 93.07 22.82 -3.32
CA ASP A 224 93.70 21.91 -4.29
C ASP A 224 93.37 20.44 -4.01
N GLU A 225 93.14 20.09 -2.74
CA GLU A 225 92.84 18.73 -2.31
C GLU A 225 91.35 18.39 -2.51
N ALA A 226 90.47 19.37 -2.31
CA ALA A 226 89.06 19.25 -2.69
C ALA A 226 88.87 19.17 -4.20
N GLU A 227 89.69 19.88 -4.99
CA GLU A 227 89.67 19.72 -6.44
C GLU A 227 90.11 18.32 -6.87
N ARG A 228 91.06 17.69 -6.15
CA ARG A 228 91.43 16.27 -6.37
C ARG A 228 90.32 15.28 -5.99
N VAL A 229 89.65 15.47 -4.85
CA VAL A 229 88.53 14.62 -4.43
C VAL A 229 87.36 14.73 -5.41
N LEU A 230 87.05 15.94 -5.87
CA LEU A 230 86.09 16.11 -6.96
C LEU A 230 86.56 15.36 -8.22
N PHE A 231 87.83 15.54 -8.61
CA PHE A 231 88.38 14.94 -9.83
C PHE A 231 88.40 13.41 -9.82
N SER A 232 88.65 12.77 -8.67
CA SER A 232 88.66 11.30 -8.53
C SER A 232 87.28 10.67 -8.74
N TYR A 233 86.20 11.41 -8.47
CA TYR A 233 84.83 11.00 -8.76
C TYR A 233 84.36 11.42 -10.17
N GLY A 234 85.30 11.79 -11.06
CA GLY A 234 85.03 12.07 -12.48
C GLY A 234 84.73 13.54 -12.80
N TYR A 235 84.92 14.46 -11.84
CA TYR A 235 84.83 15.90 -12.06
C TYR A 235 85.94 16.38 -13.01
N GLY A 236 85.63 16.47 -14.30
CA GLY A 236 86.56 16.99 -15.31
C GLY A 236 86.54 16.23 -16.63
N ALA A 237 86.18 14.94 -16.63
CA ALA A 237 86.19 14.12 -17.84
C ALA A 237 84.83 14.05 -18.55
N ASN A 238 83.71 13.89 -17.83
CA ASN A 238 82.41 13.52 -18.44
C ASN A 238 81.19 14.37 -18.00
N ILE A 239 81.39 15.51 -17.32
CA ILE A 239 80.28 16.36 -16.83
C ILE A 239 80.13 17.61 -17.72
N PRO A 240 78.94 17.92 -18.27
CA PRO A 240 78.69 19.13 -19.06
C PRO A 240 79.12 20.40 -18.33
N THR A 241 79.67 21.38 -19.06
CA THR A 241 80.27 22.61 -18.51
C THR A 241 79.33 23.41 -17.60
N THR A 242 78.03 23.36 -17.84
CA THR A 242 77.00 23.98 -16.99
C THR A 242 76.80 23.25 -15.66
N ALA A 243 76.81 21.92 -15.65
CA ALA A 243 76.75 21.12 -14.42
C ALA A 243 78.07 21.22 -13.61
N LYS A 244 79.21 21.30 -14.30
CA LYS A 244 80.53 21.57 -13.67
C LYS A 244 80.51 22.89 -12.89
N ARG A 245 79.98 23.96 -13.49
CA ARG A 245 79.86 25.27 -12.82
C ARG A 245 78.93 25.20 -11.61
N ARG A 246 77.79 24.52 -11.72
CA ARG A 246 76.84 24.36 -10.61
C ARG A 246 77.45 23.60 -9.45
N LEU A 247 78.14 22.48 -9.70
CA LEU A 247 78.76 21.69 -8.64
C LEU A 247 79.85 22.48 -7.91
N LYS A 248 80.70 23.22 -8.64
CA LYS A 248 81.69 24.12 -8.01
C LYS A 248 81.03 25.14 -7.10
N GLN A 249 79.93 25.74 -7.54
CA GLN A 249 79.15 26.69 -6.74
C GLN A 249 78.53 26.00 -5.51
N SER A 250 77.97 24.80 -5.65
CA SER A 250 77.43 24.00 -4.54
C SER A 250 78.50 23.68 -3.49
N VAL A 251 79.70 23.29 -3.91
CA VAL A 251 80.84 23.04 -2.98
C VAL A 251 81.24 24.31 -2.23
N HIS A 252 81.37 25.45 -2.94
CA HIS A 252 81.70 26.72 -2.27
C HIS A 252 80.61 27.16 -1.28
N LEU A 253 79.34 26.97 -1.64
CA LEU A 253 78.22 27.25 -0.74
C LEU A 253 78.25 26.32 0.47
N ALA A 254 78.45 25.02 0.28
CA ALA A 254 78.58 24.05 1.37
C ALA A 254 79.73 24.40 2.33
N ARG A 255 80.90 24.77 1.79
CA ARG A 255 82.04 25.29 2.59
C ARG A 255 81.67 26.52 3.39
N ARG A 256 81.00 27.49 2.75
CA ARG A 256 80.59 28.73 3.41
C ARG A 256 79.59 28.47 4.53
N VAL A 257 78.64 27.55 4.31
CA VAL A 257 77.68 27.13 5.32
C VAL A 257 78.39 26.45 6.49
N LEU A 258 79.27 25.46 6.24
CA LEU A 258 80.06 24.80 7.28
C LEU A 258 80.91 25.79 8.10
N GLN A 259 81.52 26.78 7.44
CA GLN A 259 82.29 27.82 8.13
C GLN A 259 81.38 28.71 8.99
N LEU A 260 80.23 29.14 8.46
CA LEU A 260 79.26 29.95 9.21
C LEU A 260 78.68 29.15 10.38
N GLU A 261 78.44 27.85 10.24
CA GLU A 261 78.01 26.97 11.33
C GLU A 261 79.07 26.82 12.42
N LYS A 262 80.34 26.62 12.04
CA LYS A 262 81.47 26.65 12.99
C LYS A 262 81.55 27.99 13.72
N GLN A 263 81.37 29.11 13.03
CA GLN A 263 81.35 30.43 13.66
C GLN A 263 80.13 30.62 14.57
N ASN A 264 78.94 30.18 14.15
CA ASN A 264 77.71 30.31 14.93
C ASN A 264 77.79 29.47 16.22
N THR A 265 78.34 28.26 16.14
CA THR A 265 78.54 27.40 17.32
C THR A 265 79.55 28.00 18.31
N LEU A 266 80.64 28.63 17.82
CA LEU A 266 81.57 29.37 18.67
C LEU A 266 80.92 30.59 19.32
N LEU A 267 80.23 31.42 18.54
CA LEU A 267 79.54 32.61 19.04
C LEU A 267 78.44 32.28 20.04
N ARG A 268 77.70 31.17 19.85
CA ARG A 268 76.71 30.67 20.82
C ARG A 268 77.37 30.28 22.13
N ARG A 269 78.49 29.55 22.09
CA ARG A 269 79.26 29.20 23.30
C ARG A 269 79.79 30.43 24.02
N ASP A 270 80.26 31.44 23.29
CA ASP A 270 80.74 32.69 23.89
C ASP A 270 79.59 33.52 24.48
N LEU A 271 78.44 33.56 23.82
CA LEU A 271 77.23 34.20 24.33
C LEU A 271 76.77 33.55 25.64
N GLU A 272 76.72 32.21 25.71
CA GLU A 272 76.40 31.47 26.93
C GLU A 272 77.36 31.79 28.07
N ARG A 273 78.67 31.88 27.80
CA ARG A 273 79.68 32.29 28.79
C ARG A 273 79.44 33.72 29.30
N GLN A 274 79.18 34.65 28.40
CA GLN A 274 78.94 36.05 28.78
C GLN A 274 77.64 36.23 29.57
N MET A 275 76.59 35.48 29.20
CA MET A 275 75.34 35.46 29.96
C MET A 275 75.55 34.93 31.39
N ALA A 276 76.31 33.84 31.56
CA ALA A 276 76.64 33.31 32.88
C ALA A 276 77.43 34.32 33.73
N HIS A 277 78.42 34.99 33.13
CA HIS A 277 79.19 36.04 33.80
C HIS A 277 78.32 37.25 34.19
N SER A 278 77.40 37.67 33.32
CA SER A 278 76.46 38.75 33.62
C SER A 278 75.49 38.39 34.76
N SER A 279 75.05 37.12 34.84
CA SER A 279 74.22 36.63 35.95
C SER A 279 74.95 36.72 37.28
N GLN A 280 76.22 36.28 37.32
CA GLN A 280 77.06 36.34 38.52
C GLN A 280 77.23 37.78 39.03
N ILE A 281 77.55 38.73 38.14
CA ILE A 281 77.68 40.15 38.52
C ILE A 281 76.34 40.71 39.02
N SER A 282 75.21 40.31 38.42
CA SER A 282 73.89 40.76 38.86
C SER A 282 73.56 40.27 40.27
N GLU A 283 73.88 39.02 40.59
CA GLU A 283 73.71 38.44 41.93
C GLU A 283 74.60 39.14 42.97
N GLU A 284 75.86 39.42 42.63
CA GLU A 284 76.78 40.19 43.48
C GLU A 284 76.26 41.62 43.75
N LEU A 285 75.70 42.28 42.73
CA LEU A 285 75.11 43.61 42.85
C LEU A 285 73.85 43.61 43.75
N GLU A 286 72.98 42.61 43.61
CA GLU A 286 71.81 42.46 44.47
C GLU A 286 72.22 42.24 45.93
N ALA A 287 73.21 41.39 46.20
CA ALA A 287 73.73 41.15 47.54
C ALA A 287 74.31 42.43 48.18
N ALA A 288 75.09 43.21 47.41
CA ALA A 288 75.64 44.49 47.86
C ALA A 288 74.54 45.53 48.16
N ASN A 289 73.50 45.60 47.32
CA ASN A 289 72.37 46.49 47.54
C ASN A 289 71.53 46.11 48.77
N GLN A 290 71.35 44.81 49.04
CA GLN A 290 70.67 44.34 50.25
C GLN A 290 71.44 44.72 51.53
N LEU A 291 72.76 44.57 51.53
CA LEU A 291 73.64 44.99 52.64
C LEU A 291 73.55 46.50 52.90
N LEU A 292 73.51 47.31 51.84
CA LEU A 292 73.38 48.76 51.96
C LEU A 292 72.03 49.17 52.58
N GLN A 293 70.93 48.52 52.20
CA GLN A 293 69.61 48.79 52.79
C GLN A 293 69.57 48.47 54.29
N GLN A 294 70.19 47.39 54.73
CA GLN A 294 70.24 47.02 56.15
C GLN A 294 71.01 48.05 56.99
N ALA A 295 72.08 48.63 56.45
CA ALA A 295 72.89 49.64 57.16
C ALA A 295 72.18 50.99 57.33
N GLN A 296 71.25 51.35 56.44
CA GLN A 296 70.54 52.64 56.50
C GLN A 296 69.35 52.67 57.47
N GLN A 297 68.81 51.52 57.89
CA GLN A 297 67.62 51.48 58.77
C GLN A 297 67.82 52.07 60.18
N PRO A 298 68.93 51.82 60.90
CA PRO A 298 69.16 52.42 62.21
C PRO A 298 69.33 53.95 62.15
N HIS A 299 69.95 54.45 61.08
CA HIS A 299 70.14 55.88 60.86
C HIS A 299 68.83 56.60 60.56
N SER A 300 67.95 56.02 59.74
CA SER A 300 66.64 56.61 59.43
C SER A 300 65.74 56.71 60.67
N TYR A 301 65.72 55.67 61.52
CA TYR A 301 64.93 55.68 62.76
C TYR A 301 65.44 56.71 63.79
N LEU A 302 66.77 56.88 63.89
CA LEU A 302 67.38 57.87 64.77
C LEU A 302 67.08 59.32 64.32
N ILE A 303 67.07 59.57 63.00
CA ILE A 303 66.72 60.89 62.44
C ILE A 303 65.25 61.24 62.75
N GLU A 304 64.34 60.28 62.66
CA GLU A 304 62.92 60.49 62.99
C GLU A 304 62.69 60.79 64.48
N THR A 305 63.38 60.08 65.38
CA THR A 305 63.28 60.32 66.83
C THR A 305 63.85 61.68 67.25
N VAL A 306 64.94 62.14 66.61
CA VAL A 306 65.49 63.48 66.83
C VAL A 306 64.51 64.57 66.35
N ARG A 307 63.90 64.40 65.16
CA ARG A 307 62.89 65.35 64.66
C ARG A 307 61.66 65.48 65.59
N GLN A 308 61.19 64.38 66.16
CA GLN A 308 60.10 64.41 67.15
C GLN A 308 60.49 65.16 68.44
N ARG A 309 61.75 65.04 68.89
CA ARG A 309 62.23 65.79 70.05
C ARG A 309 62.36 67.28 69.76
N ASP A 310 62.86 67.66 68.59
CA ASP A 310 63.03 69.08 68.20
C ASP A 310 61.68 69.81 68.12
N THR A 311 60.64 69.15 67.59
CA THR A 311 59.28 69.71 67.55
C THR A 311 58.67 69.92 68.95
N GLN A 312 58.91 69.00 69.89
CA GLN A 312 58.51 69.18 71.30
C GLN A 312 59.24 70.34 71.97
N ILE A 313 60.52 70.54 71.69
CA ILE A 313 61.30 71.67 72.22
C ILE A 313 60.75 73.00 71.67
N GLN A 314 60.41 73.05 70.38
CA GLN A 314 59.91 74.26 69.74
C GLN A 314 58.58 74.73 70.36
N THR A 315 57.64 73.81 70.58
CA THR A 315 56.34 74.11 71.22
C THR A 315 56.48 74.60 72.67
N LEU A 316 57.43 74.04 73.43
CA LEU A 316 57.71 74.50 74.79
C LEU A 316 58.35 75.89 74.82
N LYS A 317 59.23 76.21 73.85
CA LYS A 317 59.83 77.55 73.71
C LYS A 317 58.79 78.62 73.41
N GLU A 318 57.86 78.36 72.48
CA GLU A 318 56.78 79.31 72.15
C GLU A 318 55.85 79.59 73.34
N ARG A 319 55.65 78.60 74.21
CA ARG A 319 54.84 78.77 75.42
C ARG A 319 55.57 79.64 76.47
N LEU A 320 56.89 79.50 76.58
CA LEU A 320 57.72 80.34 77.43
C LEU A 320 57.72 81.80 76.96
N THR A 321 57.89 82.05 75.65
CA THR A 321 57.91 83.42 75.11
C THR A 321 56.58 84.14 75.32
N ARG A 322 55.44 83.45 75.15
CA ARG A 322 54.11 84.03 75.44
C ARG A 322 53.94 84.45 76.91
N LEU A 323 54.40 83.59 77.83
CA LEU A 323 54.35 83.89 79.27
C LEU A 323 55.29 85.06 79.64
N GLU A 324 56.45 85.16 79.01
CA GLU A 324 57.37 86.28 79.21
C GLU A 324 56.78 87.61 78.70
N GLU A 325 56.10 87.60 77.55
CA GLU A 325 55.39 88.75 76.99
C GLU A 325 54.28 89.24 77.92
N GLU A 326 53.45 88.33 78.45
CA GLU A 326 52.38 88.64 79.42
C GLU A 326 52.94 89.26 80.71
N VAL A 327 54.03 88.72 81.26
CA VAL A 327 54.70 89.29 82.44
C VAL A 327 55.28 90.67 82.15
N SER A 328 55.82 90.89 80.94
CA SER A 328 56.34 92.18 80.52
C SER A 328 55.23 93.25 80.38
N ALA A 329 54.06 92.85 79.86
CA ALA A 329 52.90 93.72 79.69
C ALA A 329 52.34 94.15 81.05
N LEU A 330 52.15 93.20 81.97
CA LEU A 330 51.71 93.47 83.34
C LEU A 330 52.68 94.38 84.11
N ARG A 331 53.99 94.23 83.88
CA ARG A 331 55.00 95.16 84.44
C ARG A 331 54.87 96.58 83.89
N LYS A 332 54.61 96.74 82.58
CA LYS A 332 54.41 98.06 81.96
C LYS A 332 53.14 98.74 82.49
N GLU A 333 52.03 98.02 82.61
CA GLU A 333 50.79 98.56 83.21
C GLU A 333 50.97 98.97 84.67
N LYS A 334 51.73 98.20 85.45
CA LYS A 334 52.03 98.57 86.84
C LYS A 334 52.84 99.87 86.93
N ILE A 335 53.79 100.07 86.03
CA ILE A 335 54.62 101.29 85.99
C ILE A 335 53.77 102.50 85.58
N THR A 336 52.88 102.36 84.59
CA THR A 336 52.00 103.45 84.17
C THR A 336 51.00 103.82 85.26
N LEU A 337 50.40 102.85 85.94
CA LEU A 337 49.53 103.10 87.10
C LEU A 337 50.27 103.81 88.24
N LEU A 338 51.54 103.46 88.49
CA LEU A 338 52.38 104.17 89.47
C LEU A 338 52.68 105.62 89.05
N GLN A 339 52.92 105.87 87.76
CA GLN A 339 53.11 107.22 87.24
C GLN A 339 51.84 108.07 87.35
N VAL A 340 50.68 107.50 87.03
CA VAL A 340 49.37 108.18 87.19
C VAL A 340 49.14 108.52 88.66
N LYS A 341 49.39 107.58 89.58
CA LYS A 341 49.29 107.84 91.03
C LYS A 341 50.19 108.99 91.47
N ASN A 342 51.44 109.02 91.01
CA ASN A 342 52.40 110.07 91.39
C ASN A 342 52.04 111.42 90.79
N ASN A 343 51.50 111.45 89.58
CA ASN A 343 50.99 112.70 88.97
C ASN A 343 49.76 113.22 89.73
N MET A 344 48.86 112.34 90.14
CA MET A 344 47.74 112.72 91.01
C MET A 344 48.21 113.26 92.36
N ALA A 345 49.29 112.72 92.93
CA ALA A 345 49.92 113.26 94.12
C ALA A 345 50.48 114.67 93.89
N ALA A 346 51.09 114.92 92.72
CA ALA A 346 51.61 116.23 92.35
C ALA A 346 50.49 117.26 92.10
N ASP A 347 49.37 116.86 91.50
CA ASP A 347 48.24 117.74 91.23
C ASP A 347 47.47 118.10 92.51
N LEU A 348 47.39 117.17 93.48
CA LEU A 348 46.83 117.46 94.82
C LEU A 348 47.70 118.45 95.60
N GLU A 349 49.03 118.34 95.52
CA GLU A 349 49.94 119.32 96.13
C GLU A 349 49.82 120.72 95.48
N ARG A 350 49.61 120.78 94.16
CA ARG A 350 49.35 122.06 93.47
C ARG A 350 48.02 122.69 93.89
N LEU A 351 46.97 121.89 94.05
CA LEU A 351 45.66 122.37 94.50
C LEU A 351 45.69 122.85 95.96
N LEU A 352 46.50 122.25 96.82
CA LEU A 352 46.71 122.73 98.19
C LEU A 352 47.48 124.05 98.23
N ASN A 353 48.49 124.22 97.37
CA ASN A 353 49.25 125.47 97.29
C ASN A 353 48.47 126.63 96.65
N HIS A 354 47.57 126.34 95.71
CA HIS A 354 46.75 127.40 95.10
C HIS A 354 45.64 127.91 96.02
N ARG A 355 45.28 127.14 97.06
CA ARG A 355 44.08 127.47 97.82
C ARG A 355 44.23 128.57 98.85
N GLU A 356 45.41 128.86 99.40
CA GLU A 356 45.46 129.81 100.52
C GLU A 356 46.63 130.82 100.50
N VAL A 357 47.33 130.93 99.35
CA VAL A 357 47.93 132.20 98.88
C VAL A 357 46.86 133.31 98.76
N THR A 358 45.59 132.92 98.66
CA THR A 358 44.44 133.83 98.73
C THR A 358 44.06 134.26 100.15
N VAL A 359 44.50 133.56 101.20
CA VAL A 359 44.15 133.91 102.60
C VAL A 359 45.25 134.77 103.26
N VAL A 360 46.53 134.64 102.89
CA VAL A 360 47.62 135.40 103.54
C VAL A 360 47.89 136.79 102.93
N ILE A 361 47.45 137.10 101.71
CA ILE A 361 47.60 138.48 101.16
C ILE A 361 46.55 139.47 101.74
N CYS A 362 45.55 138.98 102.49
CA CYS A 362 44.61 139.82 103.23
C CYS A 362 44.85 139.83 104.76
N SER A 363 46.09 139.63 105.21
CA SER A 363 46.50 139.87 106.61
C SER A 363 47.37 141.11 106.81
N SER A 364 47.04 142.28 106.21
CA SER A 364 47.51 143.60 106.73
C SER A 364 46.96 144.83 105.98
N ASN A 365 45.88 145.43 106.50
CA ASN A 365 45.42 146.85 106.42
C ASN A 365 43.89 146.87 106.27
N LEU A 366 43.06 147.23 107.25
CA LEU A 366 43.20 148.11 108.40
C LEU A 366 42.49 147.48 109.61
N ALA A 367 42.85 148.00 110.78
CA ALA A 367 42.18 147.79 112.06
C ALA A 367 40.64 147.89 111.98
N THR A 368 40.03 147.46 113.09
CA THR A 368 38.68 147.78 113.58
C THR A 368 37.56 146.81 113.23
N ASN A 369 37.04 146.23 114.32
CA ASN A 369 35.64 146.01 114.62
C ASN A 369 34.82 144.94 113.89
N CYS A 370 34.36 144.03 114.75
CA CYS A 370 32.95 143.70 114.98
C CYS A 370 32.30 142.65 114.09
N TRP A 371 31.76 141.65 114.82
CA TRP A 371 30.43 141.06 114.63
C TRP A 371 30.32 140.22 113.32
N GLU A 372 29.67 139.09 113.22
CA GLU A 372 28.68 138.37 114.00
C GLU A 372 28.38 137.10 113.17
N VAL A 373 27.68 136.11 113.75
CA VAL A 373 26.52 135.41 113.15
C VAL A 373 26.73 134.84 111.72
N VAL A 374 26.84 133.52 111.58
CA VAL A 374 25.69 132.60 111.35
C VAL A 374 25.12 132.70 109.92
N ALA A 375 24.72 131.52 109.45
CA ALA A 375 23.67 131.25 108.47
C ALA A 375 23.97 131.39 106.96
N GLU A 376 23.54 130.29 106.32
CA GLU A 376 22.71 130.22 105.12
C GLU A 376 23.34 130.33 103.72
N ASN A 377 23.16 129.20 103.03
CA ASN A 377 22.58 129.05 101.70
C ASN A 377 23.45 129.08 100.44
N THR A 378 23.06 128.12 99.57
CA THR A 378 23.35 127.94 98.13
C THR A 378 24.75 127.41 97.78
N GLY A 379 24.95 126.44 96.88
CA GLY A 379 24.07 125.74 95.95
C GLY A 379 24.81 125.52 94.61
N ILE A 380 24.59 124.35 93.98
CA ILE A 380 24.67 124.04 92.52
C ILE A 380 26.02 123.52 91.95
N ILE A 381 26.16 122.47 91.11
CA ILE A 381 25.37 121.31 90.56
C ILE A 381 26.35 120.40 89.75
N ASN A 382 26.10 119.06 89.68
CA ASN A 382 26.44 118.02 88.65
C ASN A 382 27.91 117.62 88.29
N ILE A 383 28.27 116.36 87.94
CA ILE A 383 27.63 115.02 87.81
C ILE A 383 28.72 113.93 87.53
N ASP A 384 28.42 112.66 87.85
CA ASP A 384 28.98 111.37 87.36
C ASP A 384 30.38 110.82 87.76
N GLU A 385 30.60 109.49 87.84
CA GLU A 385 29.94 108.36 88.54
C GLU A 385 30.61 107.02 88.12
N LEU A 386 30.81 106.13 89.11
CA LEU A 386 30.73 104.65 89.04
C LEU A 386 31.83 103.91 88.22
N ALA A 387 32.17 102.65 88.45
CA ALA A 387 31.41 101.58 89.06
C ALA A 387 32.37 100.44 89.46
N HIS A 388 31.96 99.72 90.50
CA HIS A 388 32.08 98.27 90.48
C HIS A 388 31.63 97.66 89.15
#